data_AF-A0AAN6KCX3-F1
#
_entry.id   AF-A0AAN6KCX3-F1
#
_cell.length_a   1.000
_cell.length_b   1.000
_cell.length_c   1.000
_cell.angle_alpha   90.00
_cell.angle_beta   90.00
_cell.angle_gamma   90.00
#
_symmetry.space_group_name_H-M   'P 1'
#
loop_
_entity.id
_entity.type
_entity.pdbx_description
1 polymer ?
#
loop_
_entity_poly.entity_id
_entity_poly.type
_entity_poly.pdbx_seq_one_letter_code
_entity_poly.pdbx_strand_id
1 'polypeptide(L)'
;MEAQALTDGESRDMGGIAEQEALEQDFAESEQADVDSLRESLDTVKKQDASLSNVSPRIYILGTGSIGKLVAHSLRGIANPPPITLLLHRYDLLQAWEESRKEITIQDGDFKVRQGGCDVELLPEVRRQHGVVLKAGKRDVYAAAGERMLPHEAAMILRQETRADPQQQPVENMQDQPGTLNEDDEAQVQQPAPLEDAYYTPGAGNSTYVHSTEPIQNLIVTTKAAYTVPALLRIRNRISPSTTICFLQNGMGVIDDVNKQLFESEDQRPSYMQGIITHGVNVPPEVAKRDPFFAVHAGHGTIALGVMPRKPRISDGAEKDTNSSEIWSPSARYLLRTLTRSPVLCAVGFSPTELLQQQLEKVAVNSVLNPLTSLLDARNGALQYNHALTRTLRLLLAETSLVIRSLPELQAIPNINTRFSARRLESLVKSVAEKTQDNISSMLADVRAGRRTEIEYINGYIVRRDGDWEGDADAEGGQGGCADGEAVMEEQGVHVAACSVMWQIADVRVL
;
A
#
# COMPACT_ATOMS: atom_id res chain seq x y z
N MET A 1 -50.67 -80.25 -18.16
CA MET A 1 -51.40 -80.93 -17.07
C MET A 1 -51.06 -80.20 -15.79
N GLU A 2 -52.09 -79.74 -15.11
CA GLU A 2 -52.13 -79.28 -13.70
C GLU A 2 -51.46 -80.33 -12.77
N ALA A 3 -51.04 -80.09 -11.53
CA ALA A 3 -51.66 -79.28 -10.49
C ALA A 3 -50.73 -79.01 -9.28
N GLN A 4 -51.15 -78.00 -8.50
CA GLN A 4 -50.97 -77.64 -7.07
C GLN A 4 -50.91 -78.84 -6.08
N ALA A 5 -50.47 -78.79 -4.82
CA ALA A 5 -50.01 -77.78 -3.83
C ALA A 5 -49.39 -78.53 -2.61
N LEU A 6 -48.67 -77.84 -1.71
CA LEU A 6 -48.82 -77.89 -0.23
C LEU A 6 -47.89 -76.87 0.47
N THR A 7 -48.38 -76.37 1.60
CA THR A 7 -48.05 -75.17 2.40
C THR A 7 -46.96 -75.39 3.46
N ASP A 8 -46.31 -74.31 3.96
CA ASP A 8 -46.14 -74.08 5.41
C ASP A 8 -45.60 -72.68 5.82
N GLY A 9 -46.34 -72.06 6.75
CA GLY A 9 -46.01 -71.17 7.89
C GLY A 9 -44.88 -70.13 7.87
N GLU A 10 -45.26 -68.84 7.93
CA GLU A 10 -44.44 -67.69 8.35
C GLU A 10 -44.32 -67.58 9.90
N SER A 11 -43.13 -67.24 10.40
CA SER A 11 -42.93 -66.51 11.67
C SER A 11 -41.91 -65.38 11.42
N ARG A 12 -42.36 -64.12 11.55
CA ARG A 12 -41.61 -62.90 11.26
C ARG A 12 -40.79 -62.42 12.46
N ASP A 13 -39.54 -62.06 12.20
CA ASP A 13 -38.60 -61.43 13.11
C ASP A 13 -38.78 -59.89 13.03
N MET A 14 -39.35 -59.29 14.07
CA MET A 14 -39.71 -57.85 14.16
C MET A 14 -38.75 -57.06 15.08
N GLY A 15 -37.62 -57.64 15.48
CA GLY A 15 -36.68 -57.02 16.44
C GLY A 15 -35.61 -56.11 15.81
N GLY A 16 -35.15 -56.42 14.59
CA GLY A 16 -33.96 -55.76 14.02
C GLY A 16 -34.18 -54.41 13.32
N ILE A 17 -35.42 -54.08 12.94
CA ILE A 17 -35.72 -52.83 12.21
C ILE A 17 -35.81 -51.64 13.17
N ALA A 18 -36.36 -51.86 14.37
CA ALA A 18 -36.51 -50.80 15.38
C ALA A 18 -35.16 -50.32 15.96
N GLU A 19 -34.16 -51.21 16.06
CA GLU A 19 -32.81 -50.83 16.53
C GLU A 19 -32.03 -50.03 15.47
N GLN A 20 -32.23 -50.30 14.17
CA GLN A 20 -31.61 -49.52 13.10
C GLN A 20 -32.23 -48.12 12.98
N GLU A 21 -33.55 -47.99 13.08
CA GLU A 21 -34.23 -46.69 13.06
C GLU A 21 -33.85 -45.81 14.27
N ALA A 22 -33.65 -46.42 15.45
CA ALA A 22 -33.19 -45.70 16.63
C ALA A 22 -31.74 -45.17 16.48
N LEU A 23 -30.85 -45.98 15.91
CA LEU A 23 -29.46 -45.58 15.64
C LEU A 23 -29.36 -44.47 14.59
N GLU A 24 -30.21 -44.49 13.56
CA GLU A 24 -30.27 -43.41 12.55
C GLU A 24 -30.84 -42.10 13.13
N GLN A 25 -31.81 -42.18 14.05
CA GLN A 25 -32.33 -41.01 14.76
C GLN A 25 -31.30 -40.39 15.69
N ASP A 26 -30.57 -41.20 16.47
CA ASP A 26 -29.49 -40.72 17.35
C ASP A 26 -28.36 -40.04 16.54
N PHE A 27 -28.03 -40.56 15.35
CA PHE A 27 -27.04 -39.95 14.46
C PHE A 27 -27.51 -38.61 13.88
N ALA A 28 -28.78 -38.52 13.48
CA ALA A 28 -29.38 -37.29 12.97
C ALA A 28 -29.51 -36.21 14.06
N GLU A 29 -29.83 -36.59 15.29
CA GLU A 29 -29.88 -35.68 16.43
C GLU A 29 -28.48 -35.15 16.81
N SER A 30 -27.44 -36.00 16.71
CA SER A 30 -26.05 -35.58 16.90
C SER A 30 -25.59 -34.59 15.82
N GLU A 31 -25.86 -34.84 14.54
CA GLU A 31 -25.53 -33.90 13.47
C GLU A 31 -26.27 -32.56 13.63
N GLN A 32 -27.54 -32.61 14.04
CA GLN A 32 -28.33 -31.41 14.26
C GLN A 32 -27.79 -30.60 15.45
N ALA A 33 -27.37 -31.26 16.53
CA ALA A 33 -26.73 -30.63 17.69
C ALA A 33 -25.38 -29.97 17.33
N ASP A 34 -24.58 -30.60 16.46
CA ASP A 34 -23.32 -30.04 15.97
C ASP A 34 -23.56 -28.81 15.08
N VAL A 35 -24.58 -28.84 14.22
CA VAL A 35 -24.99 -27.70 13.38
C VAL A 35 -25.51 -26.54 14.23
N ASP A 36 -26.27 -26.83 15.28
CA ASP A 36 -26.79 -25.79 16.18
C ASP A 36 -25.69 -25.23 17.11
N SER A 37 -24.72 -26.04 17.53
CA SER A 37 -23.50 -25.58 18.21
C SER A 37 -22.65 -24.65 17.33
N LEU A 38 -22.51 -24.99 16.03
CA LEU A 38 -21.85 -24.12 15.05
C LEU A 38 -22.61 -22.81 14.84
N ARG A 39 -23.95 -22.84 14.84
CA ARG A 39 -24.80 -21.64 14.76
C ARG A 39 -24.66 -20.76 16.01
N GLU A 40 -24.65 -21.33 17.20
CA GLU A 40 -24.38 -20.57 18.44
C GLU A 40 -22.97 -19.98 18.46
N SER A 41 -21.99 -20.71 17.95
CA SER A 41 -20.61 -20.22 17.78
C SER A 41 -20.55 -19.04 16.79
N LEU A 42 -21.29 -19.11 15.69
CA LEU A 42 -21.41 -18.03 14.70
C LEU A 42 -22.16 -16.81 15.27
N ASP A 43 -23.20 -17.03 16.06
CA ASP A 43 -24.00 -15.96 16.66
C ASP A 43 -23.31 -15.31 17.87
N THR A 44 -22.45 -16.04 18.59
CA THR A 44 -21.57 -15.45 19.62
C THR A 44 -20.47 -14.57 18.99
N VAL A 45 -19.91 -14.96 17.83
CA VAL A 45 -19.02 -14.09 17.05
C VAL A 45 -19.75 -12.83 16.56
N LYS A 46 -20.98 -12.95 16.06
CA LYS A 46 -21.82 -11.79 15.70
C LYS A 46 -22.16 -10.92 16.91
N LYS A 47 -22.40 -11.48 18.10
CA LYS A 47 -22.65 -10.73 19.34
C LYS A 47 -21.39 -10.00 19.83
N GLN A 48 -20.20 -10.57 19.65
CA GLN A 48 -18.94 -9.85 19.88
C GLN A 48 -18.75 -8.69 18.89
N ASP A 49 -19.06 -8.89 17.60
CA ASP A 49 -19.03 -7.81 16.59
C ASP A 49 -20.12 -6.74 16.82
N ALA A 50 -21.28 -7.11 17.39
CA ALA A 50 -22.35 -6.17 17.76
C ALA A 50 -21.94 -5.18 18.87
N SER A 51 -20.89 -5.48 19.65
CA SER A 51 -20.29 -4.55 20.61
C SER A 51 -19.46 -3.43 19.96
N LEU A 52 -19.20 -3.50 18.65
CA LEU A 52 -18.57 -2.44 17.84
C LEU A 52 -19.61 -1.54 17.16
N SER A 53 -20.75 -1.28 17.82
CA SER A 53 -21.94 -0.65 17.24
C SER A 53 -21.73 0.73 16.57
N ASN A 54 -20.58 1.38 16.78
CA ASN A 54 -20.25 2.69 16.21
C ASN A 54 -19.23 2.64 15.05
N VAL A 55 -18.75 1.46 14.64
CA VAL A 55 -17.78 1.32 13.55
C VAL A 55 -18.46 0.75 12.31
N SER A 56 -18.39 1.47 11.19
CA SER A 56 -18.78 0.99 9.87
C SER A 56 -17.93 -0.22 9.51
N PRO A 57 -18.51 -1.36 9.11
CA PRO A 57 -17.76 -2.55 8.72
C PRO A 57 -17.11 -2.41 7.33
N ARG A 58 -17.39 -1.33 6.59
CA ARG A 58 -16.86 -1.13 5.25
C ARG A 58 -15.36 -0.86 5.30
N ILE A 59 -14.62 -1.55 4.43
CA ILE A 59 -13.18 -1.39 4.24
C ILE A 59 -12.91 -0.80 2.85
N TYR A 60 -12.23 0.33 2.83
CA TYR A 60 -11.78 0.98 1.60
C TYR A 60 -10.34 0.59 1.30
N ILE A 61 -10.04 0.22 0.06
CA ILE A 61 -8.68 -0.13 -0.37
C ILE A 61 -8.20 0.90 -1.38
N LEU A 62 -7.16 1.64 -1.00
CA LEU A 62 -6.49 2.63 -1.84
C LEU A 62 -5.25 2.00 -2.48
N GLY A 63 -5.27 1.90 -3.81
CA GLY A 63 -4.25 1.23 -4.61
C GLY A 63 -4.69 -0.16 -5.03
N THR A 64 -4.95 -0.35 -6.32
CA THR A 64 -5.33 -1.65 -6.91
C THR A 64 -4.13 -2.39 -7.50
N GLY A 65 -2.97 -2.26 -6.84
CA GLY A 65 -1.76 -3.01 -7.19
C GLY A 65 -1.86 -4.50 -6.86
N SER A 66 -0.77 -5.24 -7.03
CA SER A 66 -0.72 -6.68 -6.71
C SER A 66 -1.12 -6.97 -5.27
N ILE A 67 -0.60 -6.20 -4.31
CA ILE A 67 -0.92 -6.31 -2.89
C ILE A 67 -2.40 -5.96 -2.62
N GLY A 68 -2.89 -4.84 -3.18
CA GLY A 68 -4.29 -4.42 -3.00
C GLY A 68 -5.27 -5.48 -3.48
N LYS A 69 -4.98 -6.13 -4.61
CA LYS A 69 -5.77 -7.28 -5.12
C LYS A 69 -5.74 -8.47 -4.16
N LEU A 70 -4.54 -8.85 -3.69
CA LEU A 70 -4.40 -9.97 -2.73
C LEU A 70 -5.22 -9.69 -1.46
N VAL A 71 -5.11 -8.49 -0.89
CA VAL A 71 -5.84 -8.11 0.34
C VAL A 71 -7.35 -8.12 0.10
N ALA A 72 -7.83 -7.46 -0.97
CA ALA A 72 -9.24 -7.44 -1.32
C ALA A 72 -9.81 -8.86 -1.52
N HIS A 73 -9.13 -9.67 -2.34
CA HIS A 73 -9.51 -11.06 -2.62
C HIS A 73 -9.53 -11.91 -1.34
N SER A 74 -8.50 -11.79 -0.50
CA SER A 74 -8.37 -12.59 0.73
C SER A 74 -9.39 -12.22 1.79
N LEU A 75 -9.80 -10.96 1.85
CA LEU A 75 -10.86 -10.49 2.74
C LEU A 75 -12.26 -10.87 2.23
N ARG A 76 -12.49 -10.95 0.91
CA ARG A 76 -13.74 -11.51 0.37
C ARG A 76 -13.88 -13.00 0.60
N GLY A 77 -12.76 -13.72 0.74
CA GLY A 77 -12.73 -15.16 1.00
C GLY A 77 -13.01 -15.60 2.44
N ILE A 78 -13.20 -14.68 3.40
CA ILE A 78 -13.48 -15.05 4.80
C ILE A 78 -14.97 -15.31 5.06
N ALA A 79 -15.29 -16.05 6.11
CA ALA A 79 -16.67 -16.22 6.57
C ALA A 79 -17.27 -14.87 7.02
N ASN A 80 -18.44 -14.51 6.47
CA ASN A 80 -19.06 -13.19 6.61
C ASN A 80 -18.12 -12.05 6.16
N PRO A 81 -17.85 -11.94 4.84
CA PRO A 81 -16.87 -10.99 4.34
C PRO A 81 -17.36 -9.55 4.51
N PRO A 82 -16.49 -8.61 4.92
CA PRO A 82 -16.84 -7.21 5.02
C PRO A 82 -17.20 -6.64 3.64
N PRO A 83 -18.01 -5.57 3.58
CA PRO A 83 -18.16 -4.80 2.35
C PRO A 83 -16.83 -4.12 2.02
N ILE A 84 -16.33 -4.35 0.81
CA ILE A 84 -15.04 -3.82 0.34
C ILE A 84 -15.29 -2.87 -0.81
N THR A 85 -14.68 -1.70 -0.77
CA THR A 85 -14.70 -0.72 -1.86
C THR A 85 -13.28 -0.45 -2.36
N LEU A 86 -13.04 -0.69 -3.64
CA LEU A 86 -11.76 -0.38 -4.30
C LEU A 86 -11.79 1.06 -4.80
N LEU A 87 -10.84 1.87 -4.33
CA LEU A 87 -10.66 3.25 -4.78
C LEU A 87 -9.76 3.27 -6.01
N LEU A 88 -10.38 3.40 -7.20
CA LEU A 88 -9.70 3.42 -8.48
C LEU A 88 -9.18 4.83 -8.78
N HIS A 89 -7.93 4.93 -9.24
CA HIS A 89 -7.26 6.21 -9.47
C HIS A 89 -7.27 6.65 -10.94
N ARG A 90 -7.74 5.77 -11.84
CA ARG A 90 -7.82 5.99 -13.29
C ARG A 90 -9.14 5.44 -13.85
N TYR A 91 -9.64 6.09 -14.88
CA TYR A 91 -10.88 5.73 -15.55
C TYR A 91 -10.80 4.42 -16.36
N ASP A 92 -9.66 4.14 -16.97
CA ASP A 92 -9.43 2.90 -17.71
C ASP A 92 -9.53 1.65 -16.83
N LEU A 93 -9.11 1.73 -15.57
CA LEU A 93 -9.33 0.67 -14.59
C LEU A 93 -10.81 0.48 -14.27
N LEU A 94 -11.58 1.56 -14.21
CA LEU A 94 -13.03 1.49 -14.01
C LEU A 94 -13.70 0.87 -15.22
N GLN A 95 -13.35 1.30 -16.43
CA GLN A 95 -13.86 0.71 -17.66
C GLN A 95 -13.53 -0.78 -17.76
N ALA A 96 -12.28 -1.15 -17.48
CA ALA A 96 -11.87 -2.55 -17.44
C ALA A 96 -12.63 -3.35 -16.37
N TRP A 97 -12.95 -2.75 -15.22
CA TRP A 97 -13.77 -3.41 -14.19
C TRP A 97 -15.18 -3.69 -14.70
N GLU A 98 -15.80 -2.71 -15.36
CA GLU A 98 -17.16 -2.80 -15.90
C GLU A 98 -17.28 -3.76 -17.09
N GLU A 99 -16.27 -3.81 -17.95
CA GLU A 99 -16.19 -4.77 -19.05
C GLU A 99 -15.83 -6.19 -18.58
N SER A 100 -15.25 -6.32 -17.38
CA SER A 100 -14.92 -7.60 -16.77
C SER A 100 -16.11 -8.22 -16.02
N ARG A 101 -15.85 -9.36 -15.37
CA ARG A 101 -16.83 -10.02 -14.48
C ARG A 101 -16.99 -9.34 -13.12
N LYS A 102 -16.32 -8.20 -12.88
CA LYS A 102 -16.29 -7.51 -11.57
C LYS A 102 -15.75 -8.42 -10.45
N GLU A 103 -14.70 -9.16 -10.79
CA GLU A 103 -14.04 -10.14 -9.93
C GLU A 103 -12.54 -9.87 -9.91
N ILE A 104 -11.92 -10.14 -8.77
CA ILE A 104 -10.47 -10.19 -8.64
C ILE A 104 -10.05 -11.66 -8.77
N THR A 105 -9.03 -11.93 -9.59
CA THR A 105 -8.50 -13.28 -9.78
C THR A 105 -7.10 -13.37 -9.19
N ILE A 106 -6.90 -14.30 -8.25
CA ILE A 106 -5.58 -14.66 -7.73
C ILE A 106 -5.22 -16.06 -8.25
N GLN A 107 -4.07 -16.16 -8.92
CA GLN A 107 -3.47 -17.44 -9.27
C GLN A 107 -2.45 -17.86 -8.21
N ASP A 108 -2.62 -19.04 -7.63
CA ASP A 108 -1.70 -19.67 -6.68
C ASP A 108 -1.30 -21.05 -7.23
N GLY A 109 -0.05 -21.16 -7.69
CA GLY A 109 0.41 -22.30 -8.48
C GLY A 109 -0.45 -22.51 -9.74
N ASP A 110 -1.08 -23.68 -9.83
CA ASP A 110 -1.97 -24.05 -10.93
C ASP A 110 -3.43 -23.63 -10.70
N PHE A 111 -3.77 -23.21 -9.47
CA PHE A 111 -5.13 -22.88 -9.10
C PHE A 111 -5.43 -21.40 -9.35
N LYS A 112 -6.56 -21.12 -10.00
CA LYS A 112 -7.08 -19.77 -10.18
C LYS A 112 -8.35 -19.60 -9.37
N VAL A 113 -8.27 -18.76 -8.35
CA VAL A 113 -9.41 -18.43 -7.49
C VAL A 113 -9.94 -17.06 -7.89
N ARG A 114 -11.26 -16.96 -8.05
CA ARG A 114 -11.95 -15.72 -8.39
C ARG A 114 -12.82 -15.31 -7.21
N GLN A 115 -12.80 -14.02 -6.89
CA GLN A 115 -13.62 -13.45 -5.83
C GLN A 115 -14.30 -12.17 -6.32
N GLY A 116 -15.62 -12.15 -6.22
CA GLY A 116 -16.46 -11.00 -6.55
C GLY A 116 -17.03 -10.28 -5.33
N GLY A 117 -17.95 -9.35 -5.57
CA GLY A 117 -18.65 -8.61 -4.52
C GLY A 117 -17.82 -7.48 -3.89
N CYS A 118 -16.84 -6.96 -4.63
CA CYS A 118 -16.20 -5.68 -4.32
C CYS A 118 -16.95 -4.56 -5.02
N ASP A 119 -17.22 -3.48 -4.30
CA ASP A 119 -17.67 -2.22 -4.87
C ASP A 119 -16.46 -1.47 -5.44
N VAL A 120 -16.68 -0.60 -6.43
CA VAL A 120 -15.64 0.28 -6.99
C VAL A 120 -16.08 1.73 -6.92
N GLU A 121 -15.13 2.60 -6.61
CA GLU A 121 -15.32 4.04 -6.61
C GLU A 121 -14.16 4.69 -7.38
N LEU A 122 -14.47 5.61 -8.29
CA LEU A 122 -13.46 6.35 -9.04
C LEU A 122 -13.08 7.61 -8.27
N LEU A 123 -11.81 7.72 -7.92
CA LEU A 123 -11.26 8.91 -7.31
C LEU A 123 -11.17 10.05 -8.33
N PRO A 124 -11.41 11.30 -7.91
CA PRO A 124 -11.28 12.45 -8.78
C PRO A 124 -9.86 12.54 -9.35
N GLU A 125 -9.76 12.86 -10.64
CA GLU A 125 -8.50 12.92 -11.38
C GLU A 125 -8.02 14.35 -11.46
N VAL A 126 -6.80 14.64 -10.97
CA VAL A 126 -6.13 15.91 -11.26
C VAL A 126 -5.39 15.76 -12.57
N ARG A 127 -5.93 16.32 -13.65
CA ARG A 127 -5.28 16.27 -14.96
C ARG A 127 -4.20 17.33 -15.05
N ARG A 128 -3.02 16.97 -15.55
CA ARG A 128 -1.91 17.90 -15.82
C ARG A 128 -1.46 17.76 -17.26
N GLN A 129 -1.24 18.88 -17.94
CA GLN A 129 -0.74 18.91 -19.30
C GLN A 129 0.48 19.85 -19.38
N HIS A 130 1.63 19.34 -19.83
CA HIS A 130 2.91 20.08 -19.83
C HIS A 130 3.26 20.71 -18.47
N GLY A 131 2.97 20.01 -17.37
CA GLY A 131 3.21 20.50 -16.01
C GLY A 131 2.11 21.41 -15.44
N VAL A 132 1.19 21.91 -16.27
CA VAL A 132 0.08 22.79 -15.85
C VAL A 132 -1.13 21.96 -15.47
N VAL A 133 -1.72 22.23 -14.31
CA VAL A 133 -2.96 21.61 -13.85
C VAL A 133 -4.14 22.10 -14.70
N LEU A 134 -4.86 21.18 -15.34
CA LEU A 134 -6.05 21.48 -16.12
C LEU A 134 -7.24 21.71 -15.17
N LYS A 135 -7.97 22.82 -15.36
CA LYS A 135 -9.21 23.10 -14.62
C LYS A 135 -10.31 22.09 -14.98
N ALA A 136 -11.16 21.77 -14.02
CA ALA A 136 -12.30 20.87 -14.21
C ALA A 136 -13.15 21.29 -15.44
N GLY A 137 -13.39 20.35 -16.35
CA GLY A 137 -14.17 20.57 -17.57
C GLY A 137 -13.38 20.89 -18.85
N LYS A 138 -12.08 21.24 -18.76
CA LYS A 138 -11.23 21.37 -19.96
C LYS A 138 -10.85 19.99 -20.52
N ARG A 139 -11.05 19.79 -21.82
CA ARG A 139 -10.63 18.57 -22.52
C ARG A 139 -9.11 18.54 -22.63
N ASP A 140 -8.51 17.44 -22.20
CA ASP A 140 -7.08 17.18 -22.45
C ASP A 140 -6.90 16.86 -23.95
N VAL A 141 -5.76 17.27 -24.50
CA VAL A 141 -5.33 16.99 -25.87
C VAL A 141 -5.42 15.51 -26.21
N TYR A 142 -5.02 14.64 -25.29
CA TYR A 142 -5.08 13.19 -25.51
C TYR A 142 -6.51 12.64 -25.45
N ALA A 143 -7.36 13.22 -24.61
CA ALA A 143 -8.77 12.87 -24.55
C ALA A 143 -9.56 13.39 -25.77
N ALA A 144 -9.16 14.54 -26.33
CA ALA A 144 -9.72 15.08 -27.57
C ALA A 144 -9.21 14.33 -28.82
N ALA A 145 -7.97 13.83 -28.78
CA ALA A 145 -7.37 13.04 -29.86
C ALA A 145 -8.03 11.65 -30.01
N GLY A 146 -8.33 10.98 -28.89
CA GLY A 146 -8.84 9.60 -28.91
C GLY A 146 -7.93 8.65 -29.69
N GLU A 147 -8.49 7.60 -30.31
CA GLU A 147 -7.75 6.67 -31.19
C GLU A 147 -7.64 7.15 -32.65
N ARG A 148 -8.28 8.28 -33.01
CA ARG A 148 -8.52 8.68 -34.41
C ARG A 148 -7.72 9.89 -34.88
N MET A 149 -7.01 10.58 -33.98
CA MET A 149 -6.34 11.84 -34.28
C MET A 149 -4.99 11.91 -33.57
N LEU A 150 -4.00 12.56 -34.20
CA LEU A 150 -2.70 12.73 -33.57
C LEU A 150 -2.78 13.84 -32.49
N PRO A 151 -2.04 13.71 -31.36
CA PRO A 151 -2.12 14.68 -30.25
C PRO A 151 -1.89 16.13 -30.68
N HIS A 152 -1.03 16.40 -31.66
CA HIS A 152 -0.77 17.76 -32.12
C HIS A 152 -1.96 18.38 -32.89
N GLU A 153 -2.76 17.57 -33.58
CA GLU A 153 -3.96 18.03 -34.30
C GLU A 153 -5.08 18.36 -33.31
N ALA A 154 -5.29 17.50 -32.30
CA ALA A 154 -6.22 17.76 -31.21
C ALA A 154 -5.84 19.01 -30.41
N ALA A 155 -4.54 19.25 -30.21
CA ALA A 155 -4.05 20.48 -29.59
C ALA A 155 -4.38 21.74 -30.40
N MET A 156 -4.34 21.67 -31.73
CA MET A 156 -4.72 22.80 -32.59
C MET A 156 -6.22 23.11 -32.48
N ILE A 157 -7.07 22.08 -32.45
CA ILE A 157 -8.53 22.25 -32.30
C ILE A 157 -8.86 22.88 -30.95
N LEU A 158 -8.27 22.38 -29.87
CA LEU A 158 -8.50 22.94 -28.52
C LEU A 158 -8.01 24.39 -28.39
N ARG A 159 -6.90 24.75 -29.06
CA ARG A 159 -6.43 26.15 -29.12
C ARG A 159 -7.41 27.06 -29.86
N GLN A 160 -8.03 26.57 -30.93
CA GLN A 160 -9.05 27.30 -31.67
C GLN A 160 -10.35 27.47 -30.86
N GLU A 161 -10.78 26.43 -30.14
CA GLU A 161 -11.94 26.51 -29.23
C GLU A 161 -11.70 27.50 -28.09
N THR A 162 -10.49 27.53 -27.51
CA THR A 162 -10.14 28.47 -26.43
C THR A 162 -10.11 29.92 -26.93
N ARG A 163 -9.70 30.16 -28.19
CA ARG A 163 -9.74 31.50 -28.81
C ARG A 163 -11.15 31.99 -29.15
N ALA A 164 -12.13 31.09 -29.25
CA ALA A 164 -13.51 31.42 -29.60
C ALA A 164 -14.41 31.76 -28.40
N ASP A 165 -13.93 31.53 -27.16
CA ASP A 165 -14.66 31.85 -25.93
C ASP A 165 -14.29 33.27 -25.43
N PRO A 166 -15.19 34.27 -25.48
CA PRO A 166 -14.85 35.67 -25.18
C PRO A 166 -14.40 35.94 -23.74
N GLN A 167 -14.58 34.97 -22.82
CA GLN A 167 -14.21 35.11 -21.40
C GLN A 167 -12.85 34.50 -21.04
N GLN A 168 -12.12 33.89 -21.99
CA GLN A 168 -10.82 33.25 -21.71
C GLN A 168 -9.80 33.50 -22.82
N GLN A 169 -9.38 34.74 -23.01
CA GLN A 169 -8.17 35.02 -23.83
C GLN A 169 -6.91 34.74 -23.00
N PRO A 170 -5.99 33.87 -23.47
CA PRO A 170 -4.63 33.84 -22.95
C PRO A 170 -3.83 34.98 -23.59
N VAL A 171 -2.97 35.61 -22.79
CA VAL A 171 -1.99 36.60 -23.28
C VAL A 171 -0.92 35.85 -24.08
N GLU A 172 -1.02 35.87 -25.41
CA GLU A 172 0.05 35.40 -26.30
C GLU A 172 1.10 36.50 -26.46
N ASN A 173 2.24 36.38 -25.77
CA ASN A 173 3.43 37.17 -26.08
C ASN A 173 4.05 36.67 -27.38
N MET A 174 3.75 37.35 -28.49
CA MET A 174 4.59 37.34 -29.68
C MET A 174 5.81 38.23 -29.43
N GLN A 175 7.02 37.69 -29.50
CA GLN A 175 8.20 38.40 -30.01
C GLN A 175 9.40 37.45 -30.18
N ASP A 176 9.57 36.96 -31.41
CA ASP A 176 10.88 36.63 -31.98
C ASP A 176 11.55 37.96 -32.38
N GLN A 177 12.57 38.41 -31.65
CA GLN A 177 13.74 39.13 -32.17
C GLN A 177 14.82 39.35 -31.08
N PRO A 178 16.12 39.37 -31.44
CA PRO A 178 17.22 39.32 -30.48
C PRO A 178 17.68 40.71 -30.06
N GLY A 179 17.75 41.00 -28.77
CA GLY A 179 18.46 42.18 -28.30
C GLY A 179 18.10 42.67 -26.90
N THR A 180 19.14 42.74 -26.06
CA THR A 180 19.33 43.59 -24.88
C THR A 180 18.47 43.33 -23.63
N LEU A 181 19.18 42.79 -22.63
CA LEU A 181 18.82 42.68 -21.22
C LEU A 181 18.42 44.03 -20.63
N ASN A 182 17.28 44.07 -19.93
CA ASN A 182 16.98 45.01 -18.85
C ASN A 182 16.44 44.18 -17.67
N GLU A 183 16.95 44.45 -16.47
CA GLU A 183 16.91 43.60 -15.27
C GLU A 183 15.72 43.84 -14.32
N ASP A 184 14.58 44.39 -14.78
CA ASP A 184 13.54 44.88 -13.84
C ASP A 184 12.12 44.35 -14.03
N ASP A 185 11.88 43.26 -14.79
CA ASP A 185 10.56 42.62 -14.84
C ASP A 185 10.50 41.41 -13.90
N GLU A 186 10.22 41.68 -12.63
CA GLU A 186 9.85 40.69 -11.62
C GLU A 186 8.72 39.79 -12.16
N ALA A 187 9.03 38.50 -12.28
CA ALA A 187 8.08 37.46 -12.61
C ALA A 187 6.94 37.45 -11.58
N GLN A 188 5.78 38.00 -11.96
CA GLN A 188 4.53 37.74 -11.25
C GLN A 188 4.20 36.25 -11.40
N VAL A 189 4.67 35.47 -10.43
CA VAL A 189 4.29 34.08 -10.21
C VAL A 189 2.76 34.06 -10.04
N GLN A 190 2.04 33.62 -11.06
CA GLN A 190 0.62 33.31 -10.94
C GLN A 190 0.48 32.28 -9.81
N GLN A 191 -0.18 32.68 -8.71
CA GLN A 191 -0.46 31.79 -7.59
C GLN A 191 -1.14 30.52 -8.12
N PRO A 192 -0.72 29.32 -7.67
CA PRO A 192 -1.37 28.09 -8.09
C PRO A 192 -2.84 28.14 -7.73
N ALA A 193 -3.72 27.89 -8.71
CA ALA A 193 -5.16 27.80 -8.47
C ALA A 193 -5.45 26.81 -7.33
N PRO A 194 -6.43 27.08 -6.46
CA PRO A 194 -6.83 26.15 -5.40
C PRO A 194 -7.04 24.75 -5.98
N LEU A 195 -6.38 23.75 -5.38
CA LEU A 195 -6.39 22.35 -5.86
C LEU A 195 -7.81 21.76 -5.98
N GLU A 196 -8.80 22.34 -5.31
CA GLU A 196 -10.21 21.94 -5.37
C GLU A 196 -10.84 22.13 -6.77
N ASP A 197 -10.43 23.17 -7.51
CA ASP A 197 -10.95 23.47 -8.87
C ASP A 197 -10.29 22.62 -9.98
N ALA A 198 -9.30 21.81 -9.62
CA ALA A 198 -8.48 21.00 -10.53
C ALA A 198 -8.95 19.55 -10.70
N TYR A 199 -9.95 19.15 -9.93
CA TYR A 199 -10.44 17.77 -9.93
C TYR A 199 -11.43 17.55 -11.07
N TYR A 200 -11.05 16.68 -12.01
CA TYR A 200 -11.88 16.22 -13.10
C TYR A 200 -12.46 14.83 -12.79
N THR A 201 -13.77 14.66 -12.97
CA THR A 201 -14.42 13.34 -12.96
C THR A 201 -14.87 12.99 -14.38
N PRO A 202 -14.24 12.01 -15.03
CA PRO A 202 -14.67 11.53 -16.34
C PRO A 202 -16.14 11.07 -16.31
N GLY A 203 -16.96 11.56 -17.26
CA GLY A 203 -18.35 11.13 -17.41
C GLY A 203 -19.39 11.91 -16.61
N ALA A 204 -19.07 13.09 -16.06
CA ALA A 204 -19.97 13.93 -15.25
C ALA A 204 -21.34 14.30 -15.87
N GLY A 205 -21.62 13.94 -17.13
CA GLY A 205 -22.94 14.09 -17.76
C GLY A 205 -23.84 12.85 -17.75
N ASN A 206 -23.31 11.64 -17.49
CA ASN A 206 -24.06 10.37 -17.58
C ASN A 206 -23.52 9.23 -16.68
N SER A 207 -22.49 9.49 -15.87
CA SER A 207 -21.80 8.47 -15.08
C SER A 207 -22.44 8.31 -13.70
N THR A 208 -23.05 7.15 -13.46
CA THR A 208 -23.56 6.70 -12.14
C THR A 208 -22.45 6.28 -11.17
N TYR A 209 -21.17 6.51 -11.49
CA TYR A 209 -20.05 6.13 -10.62
C TYR A 209 -19.84 7.22 -9.57
N VAL A 210 -20.48 6.96 -8.43
CA VAL A 210 -20.64 7.84 -7.27
C VAL A 210 -19.29 8.21 -6.67
N HIS A 211 -18.83 9.43 -6.90
CA HIS A 211 -17.94 10.11 -5.96
C HIS A 211 -18.69 10.17 -4.61
N SER A 212 -18.30 9.32 -3.66
CA SER A 212 -18.93 9.29 -2.35
C SER A 212 -18.27 10.33 -1.45
N THR A 213 -19.10 11.12 -0.76
CA THR A 213 -18.64 12.04 0.30
C THR A 213 -18.70 11.38 1.68
N GLU A 214 -19.03 10.08 1.75
CA GLU A 214 -19.17 9.37 3.01
C GLU A 214 -17.83 9.29 3.77
N PRO A 215 -17.82 9.52 5.09
CA PRO A 215 -16.60 9.42 5.89
C PRO A 215 -16.04 7.99 5.85
N ILE A 216 -14.73 7.89 5.62
CA ILE A 216 -14.02 6.61 5.58
C ILE A 216 -13.55 6.29 6.99
N GLN A 217 -14.02 5.21 7.59
CA GLN A 217 -13.53 4.76 8.90
C GLN A 217 -12.37 3.78 8.80
N ASN A 218 -12.39 2.86 7.83
CA ASN A 218 -11.34 1.85 7.67
C ASN A 218 -10.73 1.96 6.28
N LEU A 219 -9.46 2.36 6.21
CA LEU A 219 -8.72 2.53 4.97
C LEU A 219 -7.47 1.65 4.97
N ILE A 220 -7.26 0.88 3.91
CA ILE A 220 -6.03 0.13 3.67
C ILE A 220 -5.32 0.74 2.46
N VAL A 221 -4.08 1.18 2.64
CA VAL A 221 -3.28 1.81 1.58
C VAL A 221 -2.20 0.85 1.11
N THR A 222 -2.29 0.47 -0.17
CA THR A 222 -1.36 -0.45 -0.85
C THR A 222 -0.74 0.17 -2.12
N THR A 223 -0.85 1.49 -2.28
CA THR A 223 -0.07 2.25 -3.27
C THR A 223 1.41 2.14 -2.97
N LYS A 224 2.28 2.46 -3.93
CA LYS A 224 3.70 2.65 -3.60
C LYS A 224 3.88 3.92 -2.78
N ALA A 225 4.93 3.95 -1.96
CA ALA A 225 5.22 5.04 -1.03
C ALA A 225 5.16 6.43 -1.68
N ALA A 226 5.79 6.59 -2.84
CA ALA A 226 5.83 7.87 -3.58
C ALA A 226 4.46 8.39 -4.07
N TYR A 227 3.43 7.55 -4.15
CA TYR A 227 2.09 7.94 -4.61
C TYR A 227 1.09 8.09 -3.46
N THR A 228 1.49 7.81 -2.22
CA THR A 228 0.58 7.78 -1.08
C THR A 228 0.01 9.14 -0.73
N VAL A 229 0.85 10.17 -0.62
CA VAL A 229 0.37 11.52 -0.28
C VAL A 229 -0.58 12.06 -1.37
N PRO A 230 -0.22 12.01 -2.68
CA PRO A 230 -1.16 12.41 -3.74
C PRO A 230 -2.47 11.61 -3.74
N ALA A 231 -2.42 10.32 -3.41
CA ALA A 231 -3.61 9.47 -3.38
C ALA A 231 -4.52 9.78 -2.18
N LEU A 232 -3.95 10.01 -0.99
CA LEU A 232 -4.68 10.40 0.21
C LEU A 232 -5.27 11.80 0.11
N LEU A 233 -4.58 12.73 -0.58
CA LEU A 233 -5.08 14.08 -0.81
C LEU A 233 -6.47 14.08 -1.48
N ARG A 234 -6.71 13.15 -2.42
CA ARG A 234 -7.98 13.01 -3.15
C ARG A 234 -9.17 12.59 -2.27
N ILE A 235 -8.89 12.04 -1.09
CA ILE A 235 -9.91 11.59 -0.12
C ILE A 235 -9.76 12.28 1.23
N ARG A 236 -8.96 13.36 1.31
CA ARG A 236 -8.64 14.07 2.56
C ARG A 236 -9.90 14.51 3.30
N ASN A 237 -10.89 15.03 2.56
CA ASN A 237 -12.18 15.47 3.09
C ASN A 237 -13.02 14.35 3.72
N ARG A 238 -12.71 13.08 3.45
CA ARG A 238 -13.39 11.90 4.00
C ARG A 238 -12.64 11.27 5.16
N ILE A 239 -11.42 11.73 5.45
CA ILE A 239 -10.58 11.23 6.54
C ILE A 239 -10.79 12.12 7.75
N SER A 240 -11.04 11.50 8.89
CA SER A 240 -11.24 12.17 10.16
C SER A 240 -10.43 11.49 11.26
N PRO A 241 -10.38 12.04 12.48
CA PRO A 241 -9.66 11.39 13.56
C PRO A 241 -10.22 10.05 14.02
N SER A 242 -11.45 9.70 13.63
CA SER A 242 -12.03 8.37 13.87
C SER A 242 -11.60 7.34 12.82
N THR A 243 -11.05 7.79 11.69
CA THR A 243 -10.50 6.95 10.62
C THR A 243 -9.25 6.22 11.10
N THR A 244 -9.12 4.95 10.74
CA THR A 244 -7.87 4.21 10.80
C THR A 244 -7.34 3.97 9.40
N ILE A 245 -6.07 4.34 9.19
CA ILE A 245 -5.32 4.09 7.96
C ILE A 245 -4.28 3.00 8.22
N CYS A 246 -4.40 1.88 7.51
CA CYS A 246 -3.45 0.78 7.51
C CYS A 246 -2.52 0.88 6.29
N PHE A 247 -1.23 1.12 6.52
CA PHE A 247 -0.22 1.17 5.46
C PHE A 247 0.43 -0.20 5.28
N LEU A 248 0.34 -0.74 4.07
CA LEU A 248 0.87 -2.05 3.69
C LEU A 248 1.99 -1.95 2.64
N GLN A 249 2.75 -0.86 2.71
CA GLN A 249 3.74 -0.47 1.72
C GLN A 249 5.15 -0.86 2.15
N ASN A 250 6.09 -0.89 1.21
CA ASN A 250 7.50 -1.03 1.55
C ASN A 250 8.11 0.32 1.92
N GLY A 251 9.23 0.27 2.63
CA GLY A 251 9.93 1.46 3.09
C GLY A 251 9.33 2.05 4.36
N MET A 252 9.95 3.13 4.83
CA MET A 252 9.61 3.84 6.06
C MET A 252 9.58 5.35 5.81
N GLY A 253 8.92 6.10 6.71
CA GLY A 253 8.79 7.57 6.62
C GLY A 253 7.52 8.08 5.94
N VAL A 254 6.68 7.20 5.38
CA VAL A 254 5.42 7.60 4.73
C VAL A 254 4.46 8.30 5.70
N ILE A 255 4.40 7.85 6.96
CA ILE A 255 3.56 8.48 7.97
C ILE A 255 4.04 9.91 8.26
N ASP A 256 5.35 10.14 8.28
CA ASP A 256 5.92 11.46 8.52
C ASP A 256 5.55 12.42 7.40
N ASP A 257 5.64 11.97 6.14
CA ASP A 257 5.21 12.75 4.97
C ASP A 257 3.70 13.06 5.01
N VAL A 258 2.87 12.08 5.37
CA VAL A 258 1.42 12.24 5.49
C VAL A 258 1.07 13.24 6.60
N ASN A 259 1.74 13.17 7.74
CA ASN A 259 1.54 14.14 8.83
C ASN A 259 2.01 15.53 8.41
N LYS A 260 3.17 15.66 7.77
CA LYS A 260 3.71 16.96 7.35
C LYS A 260 2.87 17.63 6.26
N GLN A 261 2.32 16.87 5.32
CA GLN A 261 1.65 17.43 4.13
C GLN A 261 0.12 17.44 4.21
N LEU A 262 -0.51 16.56 5.00
CA LEU A 262 -1.97 16.41 5.05
C LEU A 262 -2.57 16.66 6.43
N PHE A 263 -1.88 16.26 7.51
CA PHE A 263 -2.39 16.29 8.88
C PHE A 263 -1.40 16.94 9.84
N GLU A 264 -1.08 18.22 9.58
CA GLU A 264 -0.12 18.99 10.37
C GLU A 264 -0.54 19.03 11.85
N SER A 265 -1.81 19.37 12.11
CA SER A 265 -2.40 19.41 13.46
C SER A 265 -2.58 18.00 14.04
N GLU A 266 -2.03 17.76 15.24
CA GLU A 266 -2.13 16.46 15.92
C GLU A 266 -3.59 16.02 16.15
N ASP A 267 -4.50 16.97 16.40
CA ASP A 267 -5.92 16.71 16.64
C ASP A 267 -6.70 16.25 15.40
N GLN A 268 -6.18 16.50 14.21
CA GLN A 268 -6.80 16.07 12.96
C GLN A 268 -6.26 14.73 12.46
N ARG A 269 -5.14 14.26 13.03
CA ARG A 269 -4.47 13.03 12.57
C ARG A 269 -5.38 11.82 12.77
N PRO A 270 -5.54 10.94 11.76
CA PRO A 270 -6.23 9.66 11.92
C PRO A 270 -5.42 8.69 12.80
N SER A 271 -6.03 7.54 13.12
CA SER A 271 -5.31 6.41 13.71
C SER A 271 -4.45 5.74 12.64
N TYR A 272 -3.21 5.42 12.97
CA TYR A 272 -2.31 4.73 12.04
C TYR A 272 -2.08 3.29 12.45
N MET A 273 -2.14 2.40 11.46
CA MET A 273 -1.65 1.04 11.54
C MET A 273 -0.60 0.88 10.44
N GLN A 274 0.49 0.19 10.75
CA GLN A 274 1.48 -0.19 9.75
C GLN A 274 1.53 -1.70 9.64
N GLY A 275 1.83 -2.18 8.44
CA GLY A 275 2.07 -3.58 8.19
C GLY A 275 3.27 -3.85 7.31
N ILE A 276 3.94 -4.97 7.61
CA ILE A 276 5.04 -5.52 6.82
C ILE A 276 4.51 -6.72 6.07
N ILE A 277 4.55 -6.67 4.75
CA ILE A 277 4.16 -7.79 3.89
C ILE A 277 5.41 -8.52 3.40
N THR A 278 5.39 -9.85 3.49
CA THR A 278 6.41 -10.73 2.90
C THR A 278 5.87 -11.63 1.78
N HIS A 279 4.56 -11.54 1.46
CA HIS A 279 3.98 -12.22 0.31
C HIS A 279 4.62 -11.76 -1.00
N GLY A 280 4.97 -12.72 -1.86
CA GLY A 280 5.41 -12.45 -3.22
C GLY A 280 4.19 -12.41 -4.14
N VAL A 281 3.78 -11.21 -4.57
CA VAL A 281 2.66 -11.05 -5.51
C VAL A 281 3.11 -10.25 -6.71
N ASN A 282 2.97 -10.82 -7.91
CA ASN A 282 3.31 -10.15 -9.15
C ASN A 282 2.13 -10.18 -10.13
N VAL A 283 2.22 -9.34 -11.16
CA VAL A 283 1.29 -9.37 -12.28
C VAL A 283 2.13 -9.48 -13.55
N PRO A 284 2.05 -10.60 -14.28
CA PRO A 284 2.77 -10.75 -15.54
C PRO A 284 2.37 -9.62 -16.51
N PRO A 285 3.32 -8.96 -17.20
CA PRO A 285 3.04 -7.79 -18.04
C PRO A 285 2.08 -8.10 -19.19
N GLU A 286 2.14 -9.31 -19.73
CA GLU A 286 1.24 -9.80 -20.77
C GLU A 286 -0.23 -9.88 -20.30
N VAL A 287 -0.43 -10.20 -19.02
CA VAL A 287 -1.76 -10.32 -18.42
C VAL A 287 -2.24 -8.96 -17.91
N ALA A 288 -1.34 -8.10 -17.41
CA ALA A 288 -1.69 -6.80 -16.84
C ALA A 288 -2.50 -5.91 -17.78
N LYS A 289 -2.27 -6.00 -19.10
CA LYS A 289 -3.03 -5.24 -20.11
C LYS A 289 -4.40 -5.86 -20.43
N ARG A 290 -4.54 -7.18 -20.29
CA ARG A 290 -5.76 -7.91 -20.66
C ARG A 290 -6.73 -8.02 -19.48
N ASP A 291 -6.19 -8.22 -18.28
CA ASP A 291 -6.94 -8.35 -17.04
C ASP A 291 -6.24 -7.55 -15.94
N PRO A 292 -6.62 -6.27 -15.77
CA PRO A 292 -6.06 -5.42 -14.72
C PRO A 292 -6.38 -5.90 -13.31
N PHE A 293 -7.30 -6.85 -13.10
CA PHE A 293 -7.71 -7.37 -11.79
C PHE A 293 -7.20 -8.79 -11.52
N PHE A 294 -6.25 -9.25 -12.33
CA PHE A 294 -5.48 -10.46 -12.11
C PHE A 294 -4.20 -10.21 -11.32
N ALA A 295 -3.81 -11.16 -10.47
CA ALA A 295 -2.48 -11.24 -9.87
C ALA A 295 -2.06 -12.70 -9.60
N VAL A 296 -0.75 -12.95 -9.55
CA VAL A 296 -0.16 -14.24 -9.21
C VAL A 296 0.45 -14.14 -7.83
N HIS A 297 0.01 -15.02 -6.93
CA HIS A 297 0.60 -15.21 -5.62
C HIS A 297 1.78 -16.20 -5.77
N ALA A 298 2.95 -15.65 -6.04
CA ALA A 298 4.18 -16.41 -6.33
C ALA A 298 4.90 -16.90 -5.07
N GLY A 299 4.62 -16.33 -3.90
CA GLY A 299 5.22 -16.78 -2.65
C GLY A 299 4.35 -16.47 -1.43
N HIS A 300 4.05 -17.50 -0.64
CA HIS A 300 3.34 -17.41 0.63
C HIS A 300 4.25 -16.78 1.68
N GLY A 301 3.80 -15.66 2.23
CA GLY A 301 4.47 -14.96 3.31
C GLY A 301 3.52 -14.74 4.46
N THR A 302 3.78 -13.68 5.21
CA THR A 302 2.97 -13.23 6.33
C THR A 302 2.79 -11.72 6.26
N ILE A 303 1.78 -11.22 6.97
CA ILE A 303 1.59 -9.79 7.21
C ILE A 303 1.76 -9.51 8.71
N ALA A 304 2.87 -8.88 9.10
CA ALA A 304 3.02 -8.37 10.45
C ALA A 304 2.32 -7.03 10.57
N LEU A 305 1.41 -6.85 11.53
CA LEU A 305 0.63 -5.63 11.73
C LEU A 305 0.93 -5.02 13.10
N GLY A 306 0.97 -3.69 13.20
CA GLY A 306 1.06 -3.00 14.49
C GLY A 306 0.33 -1.66 14.44
N VAL A 307 -0.42 -1.38 15.51
CA VAL A 307 -1.16 -0.13 15.69
C VAL A 307 -0.23 0.89 16.32
N MET A 308 -0.07 2.05 15.71
CA MET A 308 0.80 3.09 16.24
C MET A 308 0.14 3.78 17.44
N PRO A 309 0.89 4.03 18.53
CA PRO A 309 0.34 4.69 19.71
C PRO A 309 -0.07 6.13 19.39
N ARG A 310 -1.18 6.57 19.98
CA ARG A 310 -1.62 7.97 19.97
C ARG A 310 -1.27 8.62 21.30
N LYS A 311 -0.92 9.91 21.27
CA LYS A 311 -0.97 10.71 22.50
C LYS A 311 -2.44 10.77 22.97
N PRO A 312 -2.71 10.58 24.27
CA PRO A 312 -4.06 10.78 24.79
C PRO A 312 -4.50 12.22 24.51
N ARG A 313 -5.72 12.40 24.02
CA ARG A 313 -6.31 13.74 23.91
C ARG A 313 -6.63 14.21 25.32
N ILE A 314 -6.03 15.31 25.74
CA ILE A 314 -6.49 16.01 26.93
C ILE A 314 -7.77 16.73 26.50
N SER A 315 -8.92 16.11 26.71
CA SER A 315 -10.18 16.83 26.62
C SER A 315 -10.30 17.72 27.86
N ASP A 316 -10.28 19.03 27.67
CA ASP A 316 -10.63 19.99 28.72
C ASP A 316 -12.07 19.71 29.17
N GLY A 317 -12.23 19.07 30.32
CA GLY A 317 -13.51 18.98 31.04
C GLY A 317 -14.24 17.64 31.08
N ALA A 318 -13.66 16.52 30.62
CA ALA A 318 -14.24 15.20 30.89
C ALA A 318 -13.65 14.62 32.19
N GLU A 319 -14.51 14.32 33.16
CA GLU A 319 -14.17 13.63 34.40
C GLU A 319 -13.30 12.41 34.12
N LYS A 320 -12.34 12.14 35.01
CA LYS A 320 -11.46 10.98 34.96
C LYS A 320 -12.28 9.70 34.99
N ASP A 321 -12.71 9.24 33.82
CA ASP A 321 -13.08 7.85 33.61
C ASP A 321 -11.82 7.02 33.85
N THR A 322 -11.80 6.37 35.00
CA THR A 322 -10.77 5.46 35.50
C THR A 322 -10.66 4.15 34.68
N ASN A 323 -11.23 4.13 33.47
CA ASN A 323 -11.17 3.06 32.47
C ASN A 323 -10.51 3.51 31.15
N SER A 324 -9.60 4.48 31.19
CA SER A 324 -8.77 4.96 30.06
C SER A 324 -7.70 3.95 29.62
N SER A 325 -8.06 2.68 29.44
CA SER A 325 -7.20 1.58 29.00
C SER A 325 -7.35 1.23 27.52
N GLU A 326 -8.21 1.91 26.76
CA GLU A 326 -8.30 1.68 25.31
C GLU A 326 -7.26 2.51 24.55
N ILE A 327 -6.03 1.98 24.53
CA ILE A 327 -4.90 2.49 23.72
C ILE A 327 -5.24 2.49 22.21
N TRP A 328 -6.26 1.72 21.78
CA TRP A 328 -6.61 1.50 20.38
C TRP A 328 -7.97 2.07 20.01
N SER A 329 -8.06 2.70 18.84
CA SER A 329 -9.35 3.11 18.28
C SER A 329 -10.21 1.87 17.96
N PRO A 330 -11.55 1.95 18.11
CA PRO A 330 -12.44 0.86 17.74
C PRO A 330 -12.27 0.38 16.29
N SER A 331 -12.03 1.31 15.37
CA SER A 331 -11.74 1.01 13.96
C SER A 331 -10.41 0.26 13.78
N ALA A 332 -9.34 0.60 14.51
CA ALA A 332 -8.08 -0.12 14.44
C ALA A 332 -8.20 -1.55 14.94
N ARG A 333 -8.97 -1.76 16.02
CA ARG A 333 -9.30 -3.09 16.53
C ARG A 333 -10.09 -3.91 15.52
N TYR A 334 -11.08 -3.30 14.88
CA TYR A 334 -11.87 -3.92 13.81
C TYR A 334 -11.00 -4.36 12.63
N LEU A 335 -10.16 -3.47 12.11
CA LEU A 335 -9.24 -3.78 11.00
C LEU A 335 -8.25 -4.89 11.37
N LEU A 336 -7.65 -4.82 12.56
CA LEU A 336 -6.71 -5.85 13.04
C LEU A 336 -7.38 -7.22 13.07
N ARG A 337 -8.56 -7.33 13.70
CA ARG A 337 -9.32 -8.59 13.79
C ARG A 337 -9.73 -9.10 12.42
N THR A 338 -10.14 -8.20 11.52
CA THR A 338 -10.60 -8.59 10.19
C THR A 338 -9.46 -9.13 9.33
N LEU A 339 -8.27 -8.50 9.40
CA LEU A 339 -7.08 -8.94 8.67
C LEU A 339 -6.53 -10.27 9.21
N THR A 340 -6.51 -10.47 10.54
CA THR A 340 -6.03 -11.72 11.15
C THR A 340 -6.96 -12.91 10.95
N ARG A 341 -8.23 -12.68 10.59
CA ARG A 341 -9.19 -13.75 10.26
C ARG A 341 -8.96 -14.40 8.89
N SER A 342 -8.22 -13.74 7.99
CA SER A 342 -7.95 -14.31 6.66
C SER A 342 -6.74 -15.26 6.71
N PRO A 343 -6.92 -16.57 6.44
CA PRO A 343 -5.80 -17.51 6.47
C PRO A 343 -4.80 -17.25 5.35
N VAL A 344 -5.26 -16.72 4.20
CA VAL A 344 -4.39 -16.43 3.04
C VAL A 344 -3.39 -15.32 3.35
N LEU A 345 -3.78 -14.33 4.16
CA LEU A 345 -2.91 -13.22 4.54
C LEU A 345 -1.91 -13.60 5.65
N CYS A 346 -2.17 -14.67 6.40
CA CYS A 346 -1.36 -15.06 7.57
C CYS A 346 -0.97 -13.85 8.43
N ALA A 347 -1.94 -12.98 8.70
CA ALA A 347 -1.68 -11.71 9.36
C ALA A 347 -1.55 -11.91 10.89
N VAL A 348 -0.57 -11.26 11.50
CA VAL A 348 -0.25 -11.38 12.93
C VAL A 348 -0.04 -9.99 13.51
N GLY A 349 -0.67 -9.72 14.67
CA GLY A 349 -0.47 -8.47 15.40
C GLY A 349 0.79 -8.51 16.26
N PHE A 350 1.58 -7.43 16.20
CA PHE A 350 2.80 -7.21 16.98
C PHE A 350 2.71 -5.91 17.77
N SER A 351 3.51 -5.79 18.83
CA SER A 351 3.69 -4.51 19.51
C SER A 351 4.38 -3.50 18.58
N PRO A 352 4.19 -2.18 18.78
CA PRO A 352 4.85 -1.15 17.94
C PRO A 352 6.36 -1.32 17.89
N THR A 353 6.97 -1.67 19.02
CA THR A 353 8.41 -1.86 19.18
C THR A 353 8.93 -3.10 18.43
N GLU A 354 8.19 -4.20 18.43
CA GLU A 354 8.54 -5.40 17.66
C GLU A 354 8.35 -5.18 16.16
N LEU A 355 7.26 -4.50 15.77
CA LEU A 355 7.02 -4.16 14.37
C LEU A 355 8.13 -3.25 13.84
N LEU A 356 8.50 -2.21 14.60
CA LEU A 356 9.60 -1.31 14.23
C LEU A 356 10.90 -2.09 14.01
N GLN A 357 11.23 -3.03 14.90
CA GLN A 357 12.42 -3.87 14.74
C GLN A 357 12.37 -4.74 13.47
N GLN A 358 11.21 -5.28 13.11
CA GLN A 358 11.06 -6.05 11.85
C GLN A 358 11.10 -5.14 10.61
N GLN A 359 10.54 -3.93 10.68
CA GLN A 359 10.60 -2.94 9.60
C GLN A 359 12.04 -2.53 9.31
N LEU A 360 12.82 -2.21 10.35
CA LEU A 360 14.22 -1.84 10.22
C LEU A 360 15.07 -2.97 9.65
N GLU A 361 14.82 -4.24 10.04
CA GLU A 361 15.49 -5.38 9.42
C GLU A 361 15.16 -5.47 7.92
N LYS A 362 13.89 -5.32 7.54
CA LYS A 362 13.46 -5.36 6.14
C LYS A 362 14.04 -4.19 5.34
N VAL A 363 14.06 -2.98 5.89
CA VAL A 363 14.66 -1.80 5.26
C VAL A 363 16.16 -1.99 5.09
N ALA A 364 16.87 -2.53 6.10
CA ALA A 364 18.30 -2.78 6.00
C ALA A 364 18.67 -3.82 4.94
N VAL A 365 17.84 -4.86 4.76
CA VAL A 365 18.04 -5.81 3.67
C VAL A 365 17.76 -5.13 2.32
N ASN A 366 16.63 -4.43 2.22
CA ASN A 366 16.19 -3.81 0.98
C ASN A 366 17.05 -2.62 0.56
N SER A 367 17.77 -1.96 1.48
CA SER A 367 18.66 -0.83 1.16
C SER A 367 19.91 -1.24 0.40
N VAL A 368 20.23 -2.54 0.43
CA VAL A 368 21.41 -3.10 -0.24
C VAL A 368 21.01 -4.06 -1.36
N LEU A 369 20.07 -4.97 -1.11
CA LEU A 369 19.66 -5.97 -2.09
C LEU A 369 19.01 -5.32 -3.32
N ASN A 370 18.01 -4.46 -3.11
CA ASN A 370 17.22 -3.91 -4.20
C ASN A 370 18.02 -2.98 -5.13
N PRO A 371 18.86 -2.07 -4.61
CA PRO A 371 19.55 -1.16 -5.50
C PRO A 371 20.73 -1.81 -6.20
N LEU A 372 21.48 -2.72 -5.55
CA LEU A 372 22.55 -3.46 -6.21
C LEU A 372 22.02 -4.35 -7.33
N THR A 373 20.92 -5.08 -7.11
CA THR A 373 20.28 -5.88 -8.17
C THR A 373 19.79 -5.01 -9.32
N SER A 374 19.28 -3.81 -9.03
CA SER A 374 18.81 -2.86 -10.04
C SER A 374 19.96 -2.32 -10.90
N LEU A 375 21.06 -1.90 -10.28
CA LEU A 375 22.26 -1.39 -10.97
C LEU A 375 22.94 -2.44 -11.85
N LEU A 376 22.88 -3.71 -11.45
CA LEU A 376 23.52 -4.82 -12.16
C LEU A 376 22.61 -5.47 -13.20
N ASP A 377 21.34 -5.04 -13.28
CA ASP A 377 20.30 -5.68 -14.07
C ASP A 377 20.23 -7.21 -13.84
N ALA A 378 20.37 -7.63 -12.58
CA ALA A 378 20.57 -9.04 -12.21
C ALA A 378 19.55 -9.55 -11.19
N ARG A 379 19.31 -10.86 -11.20
CA ARG A 379 18.49 -11.55 -10.18
C ARG A 379 19.17 -11.52 -8.82
N ASN A 380 18.40 -11.72 -7.74
CA ASN A 380 18.90 -11.63 -6.36
C ASN A 380 20.10 -12.57 -6.08
N GLY A 381 20.15 -13.74 -6.72
CA GLY A 381 21.24 -14.70 -6.56
C GLY A 381 22.61 -14.20 -7.05
N ALA A 382 22.65 -13.25 -7.98
CA ALA A 382 23.90 -12.76 -8.58
C ALA A 382 24.83 -12.08 -7.56
N LEU A 383 24.27 -11.53 -6.47
CA LEU A 383 25.04 -10.86 -5.42
C LEU A 383 25.98 -11.80 -4.66
N GLN A 384 25.75 -13.11 -4.70
CA GLN A 384 26.54 -14.09 -3.94
C GLN A 384 27.87 -14.45 -4.62
N TYR A 385 27.94 -14.31 -5.95
CA TYR A 385 29.05 -14.83 -6.76
C TYR A 385 30.08 -13.76 -7.14
N ASN A 386 29.89 -12.51 -6.71
CA ASN A 386 30.76 -11.40 -7.07
C ASN A 386 31.51 -10.84 -5.84
N HIS A 387 32.82 -11.12 -5.79
CA HIS A 387 33.69 -10.69 -4.71
C HIS A 387 33.80 -9.17 -4.58
N ALA A 388 33.78 -8.42 -5.69
CA ALA A 388 33.84 -6.96 -5.66
C ALA A 388 32.60 -6.37 -4.97
N LEU A 389 31.41 -6.90 -5.29
CA LEU A 389 30.15 -6.48 -4.68
C LEU A 389 30.05 -6.83 -3.20
N THR A 390 30.69 -7.93 -2.78
CA THR A 390 30.70 -8.32 -1.36
C THR A 390 31.33 -7.23 -0.49
N ARG A 391 32.36 -6.53 -0.98
CA ARG A 391 32.96 -5.39 -0.25
C ARG A 391 31.98 -4.23 -0.15
N THR A 392 31.37 -3.82 -1.26
CA THR A 392 30.37 -2.74 -1.28
C THR A 392 29.19 -3.05 -0.36
N LEU A 393 28.64 -4.26 -0.44
CA LEU A 393 27.56 -4.74 0.42
C LEU A 393 27.92 -4.62 1.90
N ARG A 394 29.13 -5.02 2.30
CA ARG A 394 29.58 -4.93 3.69
C ARG A 394 29.70 -3.49 4.18
N LEU A 395 30.19 -2.58 3.34
CA LEU A 395 30.30 -1.16 3.68
C LEU A 395 28.91 -0.54 3.87
N LEU A 396 28.00 -0.75 2.92
CA LEU A 396 26.62 -0.26 3.00
C LEU A 396 25.88 -0.79 4.23
N LEU A 397 26.08 -2.06 4.57
CA LEU A 397 25.49 -2.65 5.78
C LEU A 397 26.13 -2.16 7.08
N ALA A 398 27.41 -1.82 7.06
CA ALA A 398 28.09 -1.23 8.22
C ALA A 398 27.49 0.14 8.55
N GLU A 399 27.29 0.99 7.54
CA GLU A 399 26.63 2.29 7.71
C GLU A 399 25.18 2.14 8.14
N THR A 400 24.41 1.31 7.43
CA THR A 400 23.01 1.03 7.80
C THR A 400 22.92 0.51 9.24
N SER A 401 23.86 -0.33 9.67
CA SER A 401 23.97 -0.83 11.04
C SER A 401 24.27 0.30 12.04
N LEU A 402 25.14 1.25 11.71
CA LEU A 402 25.46 2.39 12.58
C LEU A 402 24.24 3.29 12.76
N VAL A 403 23.62 3.72 11.66
CA VAL A 403 22.43 4.60 11.68
C VAL A 403 21.27 3.96 12.45
N ILE A 404 20.98 2.68 12.20
CA ILE A 404 19.88 2.01 12.91
C ILE A 404 20.16 1.93 14.41
N ARG A 405 21.41 1.65 14.81
CA ARG A 405 21.77 1.51 16.23
C ARG A 405 21.80 2.84 16.98
N SER A 406 21.96 3.98 16.30
CA SER A 406 21.94 5.31 16.92
C SER A 406 20.52 5.84 17.15
N LEU A 407 19.49 5.21 16.58
CA LEU A 407 18.10 5.66 16.68
C LEU A 407 17.61 5.75 18.13
N PRO A 408 17.02 6.89 18.55
CA PRO A 408 16.57 7.11 19.93
C PRO A 408 15.42 6.17 20.32
N GLU A 409 14.55 5.79 19.37
CA GLU A 409 13.43 4.88 19.61
C GLU A 409 13.88 3.46 19.96
N LEU A 410 15.13 3.14 19.63
CA LEU A 410 15.71 1.84 19.89
C LEU A 410 16.45 1.82 21.24
N GLN A 411 17.04 2.92 21.74
CA GLN A 411 17.94 2.90 22.91
C GLN A 411 17.44 2.15 24.16
N ALA A 412 16.12 2.07 24.39
CA ALA A 412 15.51 1.35 25.51
C ALA A 412 15.38 -0.19 25.32
N ILE A 413 15.64 -0.72 24.13
CA ILE A 413 15.40 -2.14 23.80
C ILE A 413 16.68 -2.96 24.04
N PRO A 414 16.61 -4.11 24.73
CA PRO A 414 17.77 -4.97 24.91
C PRO A 414 18.24 -5.59 23.58
N ASN A 415 19.52 -5.92 23.48
CA ASN A 415 20.11 -6.69 22.36
C ASN A 415 20.06 -6.03 20.97
N ILE A 416 19.90 -4.71 20.87
CA ILE A 416 19.92 -4.02 19.57
C ILE A 416 21.26 -4.15 18.88
N ASN A 417 22.35 -4.00 19.62
CA ASN A 417 23.71 -4.07 19.08
C ASN A 417 23.99 -5.43 18.41
N THR A 418 23.43 -6.52 18.94
CA THR A 418 23.57 -7.85 18.34
C THR A 418 22.59 -8.04 17.19
N ARG A 419 21.32 -7.64 17.36
CA ARG A 419 20.26 -7.72 16.35
C ARG A 419 20.61 -6.96 15.07
N PHE A 420 21.08 -5.73 15.18
CA PHE A 420 21.43 -4.87 14.04
C PHE A 420 22.93 -4.81 13.78
N SER A 421 23.71 -5.78 14.25
CA SER A 421 25.14 -5.87 13.90
C SER A 421 25.31 -6.07 12.38
N ALA A 422 26.31 -5.40 11.79
CA ALA A 422 26.62 -5.51 10.36
C ALA A 422 26.77 -6.98 9.91
N ARG A 423 27.39 -7.84 10.74
CA ARG A 423 27.53 -9.27 10.47
C ARG A 423 26.20 -10.03 10.41
N ARG A 424 25.26 -9.71 11.32
CA ARG A 424 23.93 -10.32 11.29
C ARG A 424 23.13 -9.83 10.09
N LEU A 425 23.19 -8.53 9.79
CA LEU A 425 22.55 -7.97 8.60
C LEU A 425 23.12 -8.59 7.30
N GLU A 426 24.45 -8.79 7.21
CA GLU A 426 25.07 -9.49 6.07
C GLU A 426 24.52 -10.91 5.92
N SER A 427 24.36 -11.62 7.04
CA SER A 427 23.79 -12.98 7.05
C SER A 427 22.32 -12.99 6.62
N LEU A 428 21.54 -11.98 7.03
CA LEU A 428 20.15 -11.81 6.60
C LEU A 428 20.05 -11.53 5.11
N VAL A 429 20.86 -10.60 4.58
CA VAL A 429 20.88 -10.29 3.14
C VAL A 429 21.23 -11.53 2.32
N LYS A 430 22.26 -12.28 2.73
CA LYS A 430 22.63 -13.54 2.06
C LYS A 430 21.50 -14.56 2.11
N SER A 431 20.85 -14.74 3.26
CA SER A 431 19.74 -15.67 3.39
C SER A 431 18.57 -15.29 2.49
N VAL A 432 18.25 -14.00 2.39
CA VAL A 432 17.19 -13.51 1.50
C VAL A 432 17.59 -13.70 0.03
N ALA A 433 18.82 -13.35 -0.33
CA ALA A 433 19.35 -13.52 -1.69
C ALA A 433 19.37 -14.99 -2.13
N GLU A 434 19.62 -15.93 -1.22
CA GLU A 434 19.59 -17.37 -1.48
C GLU A 434 18.16 -17.88 -1.65
N LYS A 435 17.27 -17.59 -0.68
CA LYS A 435 15.86 -18.01 -0.74
C LYS A 435 15.11 -17.43 -1.93
N THR A 436 15.55 -16.29 -2.45
CA THR A 436 14.92 -15.59 -3.56
C THR A 436 15.81 -15.50 -4.80
N GLN A 437 16.78 -16.42 -4.95
CA GLN A 437 17.83 -16.34 -5.96
C GLN A 437 17.33 -16.15 -7.40
N ASP A 438 16.21 -16.78 -7.74
CA ASP A 438 15.60 -16.71 -9.07
C ASP A 438 14.69 -15.50 -9.28
N ASN A 439 14.39 -14.77 -8.21
CA ASN A 439 13.50 -13.63 -8.26
C ASN A 439 14.22 -12.37 -8.72
N ILE A 440 13.47 -11.52 -9.40
CA ILE A 440 13.84 -10.14 -9.72
C ILE A 440 13.36 -9.26 -8.56
N SER A 441 14.22 -8.36 -8.06
CA SER A 441 13.84 -7.42 -7.01
C SER A 441 12.75 -6.45 -7.49
N SER A 442 11.91 -5.97 -6.57
CA SER A 442 10.82 -5.05 -6.93
C SER A 442 11.34 -3.77 -7.57
N MET A 443 12.49 -3.27 -7.11
CA MET A 443 13.14 -2.10 -7.66
C MET A 443 13.65 -2.34 -9.08
N LEU A 444 14.26 -3.50 -9.36
CA LEU A 444 14.71 -3.83 -10.71
C LEU A 444 13.51 -3.98 -11.67
N ALA A 445 12.42 -4.59 -11.21
CA ALA A 445 11.19 -4.68 -11.98
C ALA A 445 10.56 -3.31 -12.28
N ASP A 446 10.79 -2.31 -11.43
CA ASP A 446 10.36 -0.94 -11.64
C ASP A 446 11.26 -0.18 -12.61
N VAL A 447 12.58 -0.30 -12.47
CA VAL A 447 13.57 0.28 -13.39
C VAL A 447 13.34 -0.25 -14.81
N ARG A 448 13.21 -1.58 -14.98
CA ARG A 448 12.92 -2.19 -16.30
C ARG A 448 11.61 -1.72 -16.93
N ALA A 449 10.67 -1.25 -16.12
CA ALA A 449 9.38 -0.78 -16.57
C ALA A 449 9.29 0.76 -16.64
N GLY A 450 10.39 1.48 -16.44
CA GLY A 450 10.42 2.95 -16.43
C GLY A 450 9.53 3.57 -15.33
N ARG A 451 9.32 2.86 -14.21
CA ARG A 451 8.51 3.35 -13.09
C ARG A 451 9.39 3.92 -12.00
N ARG A 452 8.87 4.92 -11.28
CA ARG A 452 9.51 5.46 -10.07
C ARG A 452 9.72 4.35 -9.03
N THR A 453 10.94 4.27 -8.51
CA THR A 453 11.36 3.31 -7.48
C THR A 453 11.02 3.80 -6.08
N GLU A 454 11.09 2.91 -5.08
CA GLU A 454 10.86 3.24 -3.66
C GLU A 454 12.14 3.66 -2.92
N ILE A 455 13.19 4.03 -3.65
CA ILE A 455 14.53 4.26 -3.10
C ILE A 455 14.57 5.36 -2.02
N GLU A 456 13.75 6.40 -2.18
CA GLU A 456 13.60 7.52 -1.22
C GLU A 456 13.01 7.09 0.14
N TYR A 457 12.25 6.00 0.16
CA TYR A 457 11.62 5.43 1.36
C TYR A 457 12.41 4.25 1.95
N ILE A 458 13.47 3.83 1.28
CA ILE A 458 14.37 2.77 1.74
C ILE A 458 15.70 3.41 2.14
N ASN A 459 16.55 3.74 1.16
CA ASN A 459 17.85 4.39 1.41
C ASN A 459 17.66 5.83 1.86
N GLY A 460 16.74 6.57 1.23
CA GLY A 460 16.45 7.95 1.65
C GLY A 460 15.92 8.04 3.09
N TYR A 461 15.23 7.02 3.59
CA TYR A 461 14.82 6.97 4.99
C TYR A 461 16.03 6.84 5.93
N ILE A 462 16.98 5.96 5.61
CA ILE A 462 18.21 5.79 6.40
C ILE A 462 19.01 7.10 6.42
N VAL A 463 19.21 7.73 5.26
CA VAL A 463 19.95 8.99 5.13
C VAL A 463 19.29 10.12 5.95
N ARG A 464 17.97 10.27 5.88
CA ARG A 464 17.24 11.28 6.69
C ARG A 464 17.37 11.06 8.20
N ARG A 465 17.64 9.83 8.64
CA ARG A 465 17.74 9.49 10.06
C ARG A 465 19.15 9.64 10.62
N ASP A 466 20.15 9.72 9.76
CA ASP A 466 21.55 9.94 10.13
C ASP A 466 21.82 11.39 10.56
N GLY A 467 21.06 12.35 10.03
CA GLY A 467 21.10 13.76 10.46
C GLY A 467 21.69 14.75 9.46
N ASP A 468 22.24 14.28 8.34
CA ASP A 468 22.94 15.12 7.33
C ASP A 468 22.05 15.65 6.18
N TRP A 469 20.72 15.71 6.36
CA TRP A 469 19.83 16.24 5.31
C TRP A 469 18.65 17.04 5.85
N GLU A 470 18.86 18.34 6.10
CA GLU A 470 17.85 19.38 5.84
C GLU A 470 17.84 19.61 4.34
N GLY A 471 16.82 19.10 3.67
CA GLY A 471 16.63 19.30 2.24
C GLY A 471 16.07 20.69 1.97
N ASP A 472 16.94 21.64 1.67
CA ASP A 472 16.63 22.73 0.75
C ASP A 472 17.11 22.32 -0.64
N ALA A 473 16.18 21.78 -1.43
CA ALA A 473 16.25 21.98 -2.86
C ALA A 473 15.82 23.44 -3.07
N ASP A 474 16.74 24.26 -3.58
CA ASP A 474 16.60 25.70 -3.87
C ASP A 474 17.23 26.66 -2.83
N ALA A 475 18.55 26.59 -2.64
CA ALA A 475 19.32 27.75 -2.16
C ALA A 475 20.76 27.70 -2.67
N GLU A 476 21.05 28.43 -3.74
CA GLU A 476 22.42 28.88 -4.01
C GLU A 476 22.87 29.80 -2.86
N GLY A 477 23.95 29.42 -2.18
CA GLY A 477 24.76 30.32 -1.36
C GLY A 477 24.50 30.28 0.14
N GLY A 478 25.35 29.55 0.86
CA GLY A 478 25.43 29.66 2.32
C GLY A 478 26.64 28.92 2.90
N GLN A 479 27.72 29.66 3.17
CA GLN A 479 28.88 29.16 3.91
C GLN A 479 28.58 29.10 5.42
N GLY A 480 28.90 27.98 6.06
CA GLY A 480 29.06 27.83 7.51
C GLY A 480 29.29 26.36 7.84
N GLY A 481 30.22 25.91 8.65
CA GLY A 481 31.23 26.52 9.51
C GLY A 481 31.78 25.34 10.32
N CYS A 482 32.96 24.82 9.96
CA CYS A 482 33.60 23.70 10.65
C CYS A 482 34.20 24.16 11.99
N ALA A 483 33.89 23.45 13.07
CA ALA A 483 34.67 23.50 14.30
C ALA A 483 34.78 22.09 14.94
N ASP A 484 36.05 21.65 15.01
CA ASP A 484 36.71 20.79 16.01
C ASP A 484 36.33 19.32 16.20
N GLY A 485 37.30 18.43 15.89
CA GLY A 485 37.28 17.02 16.29
C GLY A 485 38.29 16.12 15.55
N GLU A 486 39.59 16.39 15.68
CA GLU A 486 40.70 15.79 14.91
C GLU A 486 41.03 14.30 15.20
N ALA A 487 40.05 13.49 15.63
CA ALA A 487 40.21 12.05 15.88
C ALA A 487 39.14 11.15 15.21
N VAL A 488 38.23 11.72 14.40
CA VAL A 488 37.11 11.01 13.76
C VAL A 488 37.26 10.91 12.22
N MET A 489 38.37 11.40 11.66
CA MET A 489 38.48 11.60 10.21
C MET A 489 38.56 10.32 9.37
N GLU A 490 39.00 9.18 9.92
CA GLU A 490 39.08 7.92 9.15
C GLU A 490 37.75 7.15 9.11
N GLU A 491 36.91 7.24 10.16
CA GLU A 491 35.55 6.67 10.16
C GLU A 491 34.55 7.58 9.43
N GLN A 492 34.70 8.91 9.51
CA GLN A 492 33.88 9.88 8.77
C GLN A 492 34.10 9.82 7.25
N GLY A 493 35.34 9.59 6.79
CA GLY A 493 35.64 9.48 5.35
C GLY A 493 34.96 8.27 4.67
N VAL A 494 34.78 7.17 5.42
CA VAL A 494 34.02 6.00 4.94
C VAL A 494 32.51 6.30 4.96
N HIS A 495 32.03 6.97 6.02
CA HIS A 495 30.62 7.37 6.21
C HIS A 495 30.09 8.28 5.10
N VAL A 496 30.87 9.29 4.71
CA VAL A 496 30.48 10.23 3.63
C VAL A 496 30.52 9.53 2.27
N ALA A 497 31.45 8.60 2.06
CA ALA A 497 31.60 7.91 0.79
C ALA A 497 30.47 6.91 0.53
N ALA A 498 30.02 6.13 1.51
CA ALA A 498 28.92 5.17 1.26
C ALA A 498 27.52 5.75 1.49
N CYS A 499 27.34 6.86 2.23
CA CYS A 499 26.17 7.74 2.07
C CYS A 499 26.12 8.37 0.66
N SER A 500 27.26 8.80 0.10
CA SER A 500 27.35 9.26 -1.28
C SER A 500 27.09 8.14 -2.29
N VAL A 501 27.53 6.90 -2.05
CA VAL A 501 27.18 5.74 -2.89
C VAL A 501 25.70 5.37 -2.73
N MET A 502 25.13 5.37 -1.52
CA MET A 502 23.69 5.19 -1.30
C MET A 502 22.87 6.30 -1.96
N TRP A 503 23.42 7.51 -2.03
CA TRP A 503 22.82 8.64 -2.73
C TRP A 503 23.00 8.53 -4.24
N GLN A 504 24.15 8.15 -4.79
CA GLN A 504 24.33 7.83 -6.22
C GLN A 504 23.46 6.67 -6.67
N ILE A 505 23.24 5.71 -5.78
CA ILE A 505 22.25 4.63 -5.91
C ILE A 505 20.81 5.18 -5.85
N ALA A 506 20.55 6.20 -5.02
CA ALA A 506 19.25 6.87 -4.93
C ALA A 506 18.96 7.84 -6.08
N ASP A 507 20.01 8.37 -6.69
CA ASP A 507 20.01 9.28 -7.83
C ASP A 507 19.99 8.51 -9.17
N VAL A 508 19.60 7.23 -9.12
CA VAL A 508 18.99 6.50 -10.25
C VAL A 508 17.58 7.09 -10.53
N ARG A 509 17.50 8.43 -10.61
CA ARG A 509 16.42 9.21 -11.22
C ARG A 509 16.63 9.34 -12.74
N VAL A 510 17.78 8.88 -13.27
CA VAL A 510 18.24 9.15 -14.64
C VAL A 510 18.64 7.89 -15.44
N LEU A 511 18.04 6.73 -15.17
CA LEU A 511 18.08 5.61 -16.13
C LEU A 511 16.69 5.26 -16.64
#